data_AF-A0A7W6A2J7-F1
#
_entry.id   AF-A0A7W6A2J7-F1
#
_cell.length_a   1.000
_cell.length_b   1.000
_cell.length_c   1.000
_cell.angle_alpha   90.00
_cell.angle_beta   90.00
_cell.angle_gamma   90.00
#
_symmetry.space_group_name_H-M   'P 1'
#
loop_
_entity.id
_entity.type
_entity.pdbx_description
1 polymer ?
#
loop_
_entity_poly.entity_id
_entity_poly.type
_entity_poly.pdbx_seq_one_letter_code
_entity_poly.pdbx_strand_id
1 'polypeptide(L)'
;MACHTDHSGPTLGTAARITFSHELLQPDVRSQCVSCHRAPQTTLHAQVGSNCAQCHTQTVWKPARFEHARLFALTGPHNTACTTCHVGGNFTRYTCYGCHEHQPDQIRTEHAEEGIRDIENCARCHRSAAGESEEGGRDDD
;
A
#
# COMPACT_ATOMS: atom_id res chain seq x y z
N MET A 1 20.58 1.64 -18.26
CA MET A 1 21.50 0.82 -17.45
C MET A 1 22.93 1.10 -17.89
N ALA A 2 23.50 2.23 -17.47
CA ALA A 2 24.89 2.60 -17.75
C ALA A 2 25.79 2.54 -16.50
N CYS A 3 25.23 2.27 -15.31
CA CYS A 3 25.98 2.41 -14.05
C CYS A 3 26.73 1.14 -13.60
N HIS A 4 26.52 -0.02 -14.23
CA HIS A 4 27.22 -1.27 -13.84
C HIS A 4 28.65 -1.36 -14.37
N THR A 5 29.09 -0.39 -15.18
CA THR A 5 30.43 -0.31 -15.76
C THR A 5 31.33 0.75 -15.10
N ASP A 6 30.78 1.64 -14.27
CA ASP A 6 31.48 2.85 -13.82
C ASP A 6 32.21 2.69 -12.48
N HIS A 7 32.26 1.48 -11.94
CA HIS A 7 33.05 1.18 -10.75
C HIS A 7 33.99 0.01 -11.07
N SER A 8 35.29 0.24 -10.92
CA SER A 8 36.29 -0.82 -10.95
C SER A 8 36.08 -1.70 -9.72
N GLY A 9 35.27 -2.76 -9.87
CA GLY A 9 35.18 -3.81 -8.86
C GLY A 9 36.56 -4.42 -8.60
N PRO A 10 36.81 -4.96 -7.40
CA PRO A 10 38.06 -5.66 -7.12
C PRO A 10 38.28 -6.77 -8.15
N THR A 11 39.48 -6.84 -8.73
CA THR A 11 39.88 -7.91 -9.66
C THR A 11 39.94 -9.22 -8.90
N LEU A 12 38.84 -9.95 -8.88
CA LEU A 12 38.76 -11.30 -8.31
C LEU A 12 38.94 -12.32 -9.43
N GLY A 13 39.82 -13.31 -9.19
CA GLY A 13 40.10 -14.38 -10.14
C GLY A 13 38.85 -15.15 -10.56
N THR A 14 38.99 -15.87 -11.67
CA THR A 14 37.98 -16.50 -12.57
C THR A 14 36.85 -17.34 -11.92
N ALA A 15 36.80 -17.48 -10.59
CA ALA A 15 35.79 -18.26 -9.87
C ALA A 15 34.70 -17.45 -9.16
N ALA A 16 34.83 -16.13 -8.99
CA ALA A 16 33.82 -15.33 -8.28
C ALA A 16 32.83 -14.69 -9.27
N ARG A 17 31.62 -15.26 -9.38
CA ARG A 17 30.49 -14.51 -9.95
C ARG A 17 30.18 -13.36 -9.00
N ILE A 18 30.58 -12.15 -9.37
CA ILE A 18 30.23 -10.95 -8.62
C ILE A 18 28.75 -10.69 -8.85
N THR A 19 27.91 -11.16 -7.94
CA THR A 19 26.49 -10.79 -7.92
C THR A 19 26.38 -9.38 -7.35
N PHE A 20 25.72 -8.48 -8.07
CA PHE A 20 25.44 -7.14 -7.56
C PHE A 20 24.56 -7.22 -6.31
N SER A 21 24.95 -6.52 -5.23
CA SER A 21 24.17 -6.38 -4.00
C SER A 21 23.84 -4.91 -3.74
N HIS A 22 22.55 -4.61 -3.57
CA HIS A 22 22.08 -3.28 -3.15
C HIS A 22 22.59 -2.89 -1.75
N GLU A 23 23.04 -3.83 -0.92
CA GLU A 23 23.57 -3.55 0.42
C GLU A 23 24.88 -2.75 0.37
N LEU A 24 25.61 -2.83 -0.74
CA LEU A 24 26.88 -2.13 -0.95
C LEU A 24 26.69 -0.66 -1.37
N LEU A 25 25.45 -0.24 -1.68
CA LEU A 25 25.15 1.15 -2.03
C LEU A 25 25.08 2.03 -0.78
N GLN A 26 25.48 3.29 -0.93
CA GLN A 26 25.22 4.32 0.08
C GLN A 26 23.71 4.41 0.38
N PRO A 27 23.30 4.63 1.64
CA PRO A 27 21.89 4.59 2.03
C PRO A 27 20.98 5.54 1.23
N ASP A 28 21.47 6.73 0.90
CA ASP A 28 20.78 7.74 0.10
C ASP A 28 20.54 7.25 -1.34
N VAL A 29 21.59 6.76 -2.01
CA VAL A 29 21.50 6.19 -3.38
C VAL A 29 20.58 4.96 -3.39
N ARG A 30 20.68 4.10 -2.38
CA ARG A 30 19.86 2.89 -2.24
C ARG A 30 18.37 3.19 -2.13
N SER A 31 18.00 4.34 -1.58
CA SER A 31 16.60 4.79 -1.46
C SER A 31 16.05 5.43 -2.75
N GLN A 32 16.94 5.87 -3.65
CA GLN A 32 16.57 6.54 -4.90
C GLN A 32 16.49 5.56 -6.07
N CYS A 33 15.51 4.67 -6.04
CA CYS A 33 15.38 3.58 -7.02
C CYS A 33 15.42 4.07 -8.48
N VAL A 34 14.81 5.23 -8.73
CA VAL A 34 14.66 5.83 -10.06
C VAL A 34 15.96 6.38 -10.67
N SER A 35 17.02 6.53 -9.87
CA SER A 35 18.34 6.92 -10.36
C SER A 35 18.92 5.88 -11.34
N CYS A 36 18.57 4.61 -11.16
CA CYS A 36 19.04 3.48 -11.98
C CYS A 36 17.90 2.73 -12.68
N HIS A 37 16.74 2.58 -12.03
CA HIS A 37 15.62 1.79 -12.52
C HIS A 37 14.48 2.68 -13.01
N ARG A 38 14.13 2.57 -14.29
CA ARG A 38 12.97 3.28 -14.84
C ARG A 38 11.66 2.66 -14.36
N ALA A 39 10.75 3.50 -13.86
CA ALA A 39 9.42 3.07 -13.46
C ALA A 39 8.58 2.59 -14.68
N PRO A 40 7.77 1.53 -14.51
CA PRO A 40 6.75 1.16 -15.50
C PRO A 40 5.82 2.34 -15.80
N GLN A 41 5.39 2.46 -17.05
CA GLN A 41 4.50 3.54 -17.50
C GLN A 41 3.03 3.14 -17.29
N THR A 42 2.62 2.94 -16.04
CA THR A 42 1.23 2.66 -15.67
C THR A 42 0.65 3.78 -14.81
N THR A 43 -0.68 3.93 -14.82
CA THR A 43 -1.38 4.93 -14.00
C THR A 43 -1.02 4.79 -12.51
N LEU A 44 -0.94 3.56 -12.00
CA LEU A 44 -0.53 3.29 -10.62
C LEU A 44 0.87 3.85 -10.31
N HIS A 45 1.88 3.49 -11.10
CA HIS A 45 3.26 3.94 -10.88
C HIS A 45 3.41 5.46 -11.05
N ALA A 46 2.65 6.06 -11.97
CA ALA A 46 2.60 7.52 -12.12
C ALA A 46 2.03 8.22 -10.88
N GLN A 47 1.05 7.61 -10.21
CA GLN A 47 0.41 8.17 -9.01
C GLN A 47 1.26 8.00 -7.74
N VAL A 48 1.97 6.89 -7.57
CA VAL A 48 2.85 6.66 -6.38
C VAL A 48 4.24 7.28 -6.51
N GLY A 49 4.62 7.72 -7.72
CA GLY A 49 5.89 8.40 -7.97
C GLY A 49 7.11 7.51 -7.69
N SER A 50 8.10 8.05 -6.98
CA SER A 50 9.40 7.40 -6.78
C SER A 50 9.49 6.54 -5.51
N ASN A 51 8.39 6.37 -4.76
CA ASN A 51 8.41 5.64 -3.49
C ASN A 51 8.24 4.12 -3.68
N CYS A 52 9.12 3.51 -4.47
CA CYS A 52 9.02 2.11 -4.87
C CYS A 52 9.02 1.14 -3.67
N ALA A 53 9.72 1.51 -2.59
CA ALA A 53 9.87 0.71 -1.38
C ALA A 53 8.56 0.49 -0.61
N GLN A 54 7.50 1.24 -0.92
CA GLN A 54 6.17 1.00 -0.36
C GLN A 54 5.56 -0.33 -0.80
N CYS A 55 5.93 -0.80 -2.00
CA CYS A 55 5.35 -2.00 -2.61
C CYS A 55 6.41 -3.04 -2.99
N HIS A 56 7.65 -2.62 -3.27
CA HIS A 56 8.71 -3.49 -3.73
C HIS A 56 9.82 -3.62 -2.69
N THR A 57 10.35 -4.82 -2.54
CA THR A 57 11.52 -5.07 -1.69
C THR A 57 12.73 -5.41 -2.57
N GLN A 58 13.93 -5.15 -2.06
CA GLN A 58 15.17 -5.46 -2.78
C GLN A 58 15.43 -6.97 -2.88
N THR A 59 14.85 -7.76 -1.96
CA THR A 59 14.98 -9.22 -1.92
C THR A 59 13.91 -9.91 -2.77
N VAL A 60 12.69 -9.37 -2.81
CA VAL A 60 11.58 -9.86 -3.64
C VAL A 60 10.93 -8.67 -4.35
N TRP A 61 11.33 -8.45 -5.61
CA TRP A 61 10.79 -7.35 -6.43
C TRP A 61 9.41 -7.67 -7.00
N LYS A 62 9.17 -8.94 -7.37
CA LYS A 62 7.87 -9.42 -7.88
C LYS A 62 7.47 -10.71 -7.16
N PRO A 63 6.20 -10.88 -6.77
CA PRO A 63 5.14 -9.86 -6.79
C PRO A 63 5.45 -8.70 -5.81
N ALA A 64 4.91 -7.52 -6.08
CA ALA A 64 4.93 -6.43 -5.13
C ALA A 64 4.08 -6.82 -3.90
N ARG A 65 4.51 -6.42 -2.71
CA ARG A 65 3.77 -6.62 -1.45
C ARG A 65 3.22 -5.29 -0.99
N PHE A 66 1.90 -5.19 -0.88
CA PHE A 66 1.23 -4.03 -0.30
C PHE A 66 0.36 -4.50 0.86
N GLU A 67 0.68 -4.00 2.05
CA GLU A 67 0.04 -4.41 3.31
C GLU A 67 -1.27 -3.62 3.54
N HIS A 68 -2.34 -4.03 2.85
CA HIS A 68 -3.68 -3.41 2.97
C HIS A 68 -4.15 -3.28 4.42
N ALA A 69 -3.84 -4.27 5.27
CA ALA A 69 -4.25 -4.29 6.68
C ALA A 69 -3.78 -3.08 7.51
N ARG A 70 -2.77 -2.34 7.05
CA ARG A 70 -2.35 -1.08 7.69
C ARG A 70 -3.31 0.09 7.43
N LEU A 71 -4.15 -0.02 6.41
CA LEU A 71 -5.10 1.01 5.99
C LEU A 71 -6.54 0.54 6.21
N PHE A 72 -6.87 -0.63 5.68
CA PHE A 72 -8.18 -1.26 5.78
C PHE A 72 -8.01 -2.77 5.62
N ALA A 73 -8.43 -3.55 6.61
CA ALA A 73 -8.32 -5.01 6.57
C ALA A 73 -9.39 -5.58 5.62
N LEU A 74 -8.93 -6.26 4.57
CA LEU A 74 -9.80 -6.95 3.60
C LEU A 74 -10.26 -8.29 4.19
N THR A 75 -11.27 -8.25 5.04
CA THR A 75 -11.87 -9.41 5.70
C THR A 75 -13.34 -9.56 5.34
N GLY A 76 -13.85 -10.80 5.42
CA GLY A 76 -15.27 -11.08 5.21
C GLY A 76 -15.80 -10.51 3.88
N PRO A 77 -16.93 -9.79 3.89
CA PRO A 77 -17.52 -9.19 2.68
C PRO A 77 -16.62 -8.19 1.95
N HIS A 78 -15.65 -7.57 2.63
CA HIS A 78 -14.73 -6.61 2.01
C HIS A 78 -13.55 -7.26 1.31
N ASN A 79 -13.37 -8.59 1.40
CA ASN A 79 -12.42 -9.33 0.56
C ASN A 79 -12.98 -9.49 -0.87
N THR A 80 -13.06 -8.38 -1.59
CA THR A 80 -13.65 -8.25 -2.93
C THR A 80 -12.60 -7.84 -3.96
N ALA A 81 -12.99 -7.75 -5.23
CA ALA A 81 -12.12 -7.27 -6.29
C ALA A 81 -11.63 -5.83 -6.00
N CYS A 82 -10.37 -5.54 -6.32
CA CYS A 82 -9.76 -4.25 -6.03
C CYS A 82 -10.55 -3.06 -6.61
N THR A 83 -11.13 -3.26 -7.80
CA THR A 83 -11.91 -2.26 -8.54
C THR A 83 -13.25 -1.92 -7.87
N THR A 84 -13.74 -2.75 -6.95
CA THR A 84 -14.95 -2.46 -6.18
C THR A 84 -14.77 -1.18 -5.36
N CYS A 85 -13.63 -1.04 -4.69
CA CYS A 85 -13.30 0.17 -3.92
C CYS A 85 -12.52 1.19 -4.76
N HIS A 86 -11.59 0.73 -5.60
CA HIS A 86 -10.71 1.56 -6.44
C HIS A 86 -11.28 1.76 -7.85
N VAL A 87 -12.39 2.50 -7.91
CA VAL A 87 -13.13 2.75 -9.15
C VAL A 87 -12.24 3.44 -10.20
N GLY A 88 -12.37 3.01 -11.46
CA GLY A 88 -11.57 3.54 -12.57
C GLY A 88 -10.09 3.14 -12.52
N GLY A 89 -9.71 2.17 -11.67
CA GLY A 89 -8.33 1.72 -11.53
C GLY A 89 -7.41 2.73 -10.85
N ASN A 90 -7.98 3.74 -10.17
CA ASN A 90 -7.22 4.67 -9.36
C ASN A 90 -7.02 4.10 -7.96
N PHE A 91 -5.85 3.51 -7.71
CA PHE A 91 -5.56 2.87 -6.42
C PHE A 91 -5.13 3.85 -5.31
N THR A 92 -5.03 5.15 -5.62
CA THR A 92 -4.80 6.20 -4.62
C THR A 92 -6.09 6.81 -4.08
N ARG A 93 -7.23 6.47 -4.68
CA ARG A 93 -8.55 6.90 -4.26
C ARG A 93 -9.44 5.69 -4.04
N TYR A 94 -10.39 5.79 -3.14
CA TYR A 94 -11.35 4.72 -2.91
C TYR A 94 -12.73 5.32 -2.63
N THR A 95 -13.76 4.49 -2.73
CA THR A 95 -15.12 4.82 -2.30
C THR A 95 -15.73 3.63 -1.57
N CYS A 96 -16.48 3.91 -0.51
CA CYS A 96 -17.30 2.93 0.20
C CYS A 96 -18.71 2.85 -0.41
N TYR A 97 -19.13 3.92 -1.10
CA TYR A 97 -20.48 4.11 -1.65
C TYR A 97 -20.81 3.21 -2.85
N GLY A 98 -19.85 2.40 -3.32
CA GLY A 98 -20.12 1.37 -4.34
C GLY A 98 -20.95 0.20 -3.80
N CYS A 99 -21.00 0.03 -2.47
CA CYS A 99 -21.83 -0.99 -1.80
C CYS A 99 -22.53 -0.46 -0.54
N HIS A 100 -21.95 0.50 0.18
CA HIS A 100 -22.57 1.16 1.34
C HIS A 100 -23.48 2.30 0.89
N GLU A 101 -24.53 2.60 1.67
CA GLU A 101 -25.71 3.40 1.28
C GLU A 101 -25.42 4.62 0.39
N HIS A 102 -26.28 4.78 -0.62
CA HIS A 102 -26.09 5.63 -1.80
C HIS A 102 -26.22 7.15 -1.56
N GLN A 103 -26.39 7.60 -0.32
CA GLN A 103 -26.55 9.02 0.01
C GLN A 103 -25.54 9.46 1.08
N PRO A 104 -24.42 10.10 0.69
CA PRO A 104 -23.44 10.65 1.63
C PRO A 104 -24.05 11.59 2.67
N ASP A 105 -25.13 12.30 2.33
CA ASP A 105 -25.86 13.18 3.26
C ASP A 105 -26.51 12.40 4.40
N GLN A 106 -27.13 11.26 4.10
CA GLN A 106 -27.77 10.45 5.12
C GLN A 106 -26.73 9.90 6.10
N ILE A 107 -25.63 9.32 5.58
CA ILE A 107 -24.55 8.84 6.44
C ILE A 107 -24.00 9.96 7.33
N ARG A 108 -23.83 11.17 6.79
CA ARG A 108 -23.42 12.34 7.58
C ARG A 108 -24.42 12.69 8.68
N THR A 109 -25.71 12.66 8.39
CA THR A 109 -26.77 12.93 9.38
C THR A 109 -26.70 11.92 10.51
N GLU A 110 -26.70 10.62 10.21
CA GLU A 110 -26.65 9.54 11.22
C GLU A 110 -25.41 9.68 12.12
N HIS A 111 -24.21 9.91 11.54
CA HIS A 111 -23.01 10.13 12.33
C HIS A 111 -23.10 11.41 13.18
N ALA A 112 -23.68 12.48 12.64
CA ALA A 112 -23.84 13.74 13.36
C ALA A 112 -24.82 13.65 14.52
N GLU A 113 -25.86 12.80 14.42
CA GLU A 113 -26.79 12.49 15.52
C GLU A 113 -26.06 11.81 16.69
N GLU A 114 -25.08 10.95 16.39
CA GLU A 114 -24.17 10.34 17.38
C GLU A 114 -23.01 11.27 17.78
N GLY A 115 -23.02 12.53 17.33
CA GLY A 115 -21.98 13.53 17.63
C GLY A 115 -20.64 13.31 16.91
N ILE A 116 -20.57 12.35 15.98
CA ILE A 116 -19.39 12.05 15.15
C ILE A 116 -19.38 13.00 13.95
N ARG A 117 -18.25 13.67 13.74
CA ARG A 117 -18.02 14.61 12.63
C ARG A 117 -16.72 14.24 11.90
N ASP A 118 -16.45 14.91 10.77
CA ASP A 118 -15.24 14.72 9.95
C ASP A 118 -15.07 13.29 9.41
N ILE A 119 -16.15 12.76 8.83
CA ILE A 119 -16.26 11.36 8.39
C ILE A 119 -15.79 11.11 6.94
N GLU A 120 -15.12 12.07 6.31
CA GLU A 120 -14.71 11.98 4.90
C GLU A 120 -13.75 10.81 4.63
N ASN A 121 -13.03 10.36 5.66
CA ASN A 121 -12.17 9.18 5.61
C ASN A 121 -12.75 8.08 6.50
N CYS A 122 -13.73 7.35 5.96
CA CYS A 122 -14.46 6.28 6.65
C CYS A 122 -13.50 5.26 7.28
N ALA A 123 -12.40 4.94 6.59
CA ALA A 123 -11.41 3.96 7.03
C ALA A 123 -10.61 4.41 8.27
N ARG A 124 -10.70 5.67 8.73
CA ARG A 124 -10.10 6.08 10.01
C ARG A 124 -10.76 5.37 11.20
N CYS A 125 -12.08 5.21 11.15
CA CYS A 125 -12.86 4.58 12.20
C CYS A 125 -13.24 3.14 11.81
N HIS A 126 -13.72 2.92 10.60
CA HIS A 126 -14.07 1.60 10.08
C HIS A 126 -12.87 0.94 9.38
N ARG A 127 -11.95 0.37 10.17
CA ARG A 127 -10.71 -0.24 9.65
C ARG A 127 -10.85 -1.69 9.18
N SER A 128 -12.01 -2.31 9.39
CA SER A 128 -12.30 -3.69 8.98
C SER A 128 -13.81 -3.93 8.93
N ALA A 129 -14.23 -5.12 8.50
CA ALA A 129 -15.61 -5.58 8.60
C ALA A 129 -16.10 -5.76 10.05
N ALA A 130 -15.19 -5.79 11.03
CA ALA A 130 -15.55 -5.85 12.44
C ALA A 130 -15.84 -4.42 12.95
N GLY A 131 -17.08 -3.97 12.75
CA GLY A 131 -17.63 -2.88 13.54
C GLY A 131 -18.00 -3.42 14.91
N GLU A 132 -17.40 -2.85 15.95
CA GLU A 132 -17.61 -3.13 17.37
C GLU A 132 -17.42 -4.60 17.75
N SER A 133 -16.28 -4.90 18.36
CA SER A 133 -16.24 -6.00 19.31
C SER A 133 -17.43 -5.85 20.25
N GLU A 134 -18.28 -6.86 20.30
CA GLU A 134 -19.14 -7.15 21.43
C GLU A 134 -18.31 -7.03 22.71
N GLU A 135 -18.32 -5.85 23.34
CA GLU A 135 -17.75 -5.66 24.67
C GLU A 135 -18.86 -6.03 25.65
N GLY A 136 -18.74 -7.19 26.31
CA GLY A 136 -19.63 -7.51 27.45
C GLY A 136 -19.94 -8.98 27.70
N GLY A 137 -18.92 -9.83 27.82
CA GLY A 137 -19.05 -11.15 28.46
C GLY A 137 -18.24 -11.18 29.76
N ARG A 138 -18.73 -10.54 30.81
CA ARG A 138 -18.29 -10.85 32.18
C ARG A 138 -19.05 -12.12 32.57
N ASP A 139 -18.38 -13.25 32.49
CA ASP A 139 -18.87 -14.49 33.09
C ASP A 139 -18.72 -14.34 34.62
N ASP A 140 -19.78 -13.86 35.26
CA ASP A 140 -19.99 -13.99 36.70
C ASP A 140 -20.88 -15.22 36.92
N ASP A 141 -20.27 -16.37 37.27
CA ASP A 141 -20.89 -17.51 37.98
C ASP A 141 -19.83 -18.21 38.86
#